data_AF-A0A7C5RBZ8-F1
#
_entry.id   AF-A0A7C5RBZ8-F1
#
_cell.length_a   1.000
_cell.length_b   1.000
_cell.length_c   1.000
_cell.angle_alpha   90.00
_cell.angle_beta   90.00
_cell.angle_gamma   90.00
#
_symmetry.space_group_name_H-M   'P 1'
#
loop_
_entity.id
_entity.type
_entity.pdbx_description
1 polymer ?
#
loop_
_entity_poly.entity_id
_entity_poly.type
_entity_poly.pdbx_seq_one_letter_code
_entity_poly.pdbx_strand_id
1 'polypeptide(L)'
;MRSLLVPVLVLALTIAALSIPSHAARLPQSDSLSVVDWYWGSPGVKVDAGPGDERMPLTVVLINTRKEAVFGVAAELRLSGPFRSSDGSATPVAYSPAPARSGDAVYLTFELDVSPDASPGTYDLEVLVRYNYVDKNGDVASSTFTEPIELELKANPGMPELLDVDWASGVPPEYGSLGRLTVSLAFRERLPINRLSAELELPDGLRGPDGGAVVTSVAGPAAGTVYALGFDLVPQRNAPTRAKATLRVEYVLEWGTKRRFDYPIEIPLRGRPGIEVRVEPRTLIAGTVNPLRLEVGNAGTEALRGVTLSISTAPGSPLTLLKGSRVELQSIGVGELVVLEGLVEVYASPGATEGPVTLTLRAEYFDSSGTRRVEVLDVGLALTRPVRNGFELDLGGNALTLGREGELSFRLRNVSGGEVSDVEVVVSAAPPLTLLSSGIFRADAVPADGVLEFKARVIPSPTASEGVYRVAVTVTYKDRYGRVLTE
;
A
#
# COMPACT_ATOMS: atom_id res chain seq x y z
N MET A 1 -14.26 -80.76 36.52
CA MET A 1 -13.57 -79.58 37.09
C MET A 1 -13.27 -78.62 35.95
N ARG A 2 -13.70 -77.36 36.09
CA ARG A 2 -13.39 -76.15 35.29
C ARG A 2 -13.96 -76.12 33.86
N SER A 3 -15.20 -75.65 33.63
CA SER A 3 -15.70 -74.26 33.63
C SER A 3 -15.13 -73.38 32.50
N LEU A 4 -16.02 -73.10 31.54
CA LEU A 4 -15.98 -72.07 30.50
C LEU A 4 -15.52 -70.70 31.04
N LEU A 5 -14.92 -69.90 30.16
CA LEU A 5 -15.17 -68.45 30.09
C LEU A 5 -14.75 -67.92 28.70
N VAL A 6 -15.76 -67.68 27.88
CA VAL A 6 -15.70 -66.90 26.63
C VAL A 6 -15.66 -65.42 27.04
N PRO A 7 -14.80 -64.56 26.46
CA PRO A 7 -14.85 -63.14 26.74
C PRO A 7 -16.03 -62.51 25.99
N VAL A 8 -16.91 -61.88 26.76
CA VAL A 8 -18.04 -61.06 26.31
C VAL A 8 -17.50 -59.78 25.67
N LEU A 9 -17.86 -59.56 24.40
CA LEU A 9 -17.65 -58.33 23.66
C LEU A 9 -18.66 -57.28 24.18
N VAL A 10 -18.20 -56.30 24.94
CA VAL A 10 -19.02 -55.14 25.35
C VAL A 10 -18.94 -54.09 24.24
N LEU A 11 -19.99 -54.02 23.41
CA LEU A 11 -20.20 -52.94 22.45
C LEU A 11 -20.74 -51.71 23.20
N ALA A 12 -19.87 -50.75 23.47
CA ALA A 12 -20.28 -49.44 23.99
C ALA A 12 -20.93 -48.63 22.87
N LEU A 13 -22.26 -48.72 22.78
CA LEU A 13 -23.07 -47.84 21.93
C LEU A 13 -23.18 -46.48 22.62
N THR A 14 -22.27 -45.56 22.31
CA THR A 14 -22.41 -44.15 22.69
C THR A 14 -23.56 -43.55 21.88
N ILE A 15 -24.76 -43.56 22.44
CA ILE A 15 -25.86 -42.72 21.96
C ILE A 15 -25.43 -41.29 22.29
N ALA A 16 -24.92 -40.58 21.28
CA ALA A 16 -24.91 -39.12 21.33
C ALA A 16 -26.36 -38.69 21.45
N ALA A 17 -26.77 -38.26 22.64
CA ALA A 17 -28.03 -37.57 22.82
C ALA A 17 -27.94 -36.31 21.96
N LEU A 18 -28.52 -36.35 20.75
CA LEU A 18 -29.04 -35.14 20.15
C LEU A 18 -30.04 -34.61 21.17
N SER A 19 -29.68 -33.55 21.87
CA SER A 19 -30.63 -32.67 22.52
C SER A 19 -31.47 -32.04 21.42
N ILE A 20 -32.46 -32.79 20.95
CA ILE A 20 -33.56 -32.24 20.16
C ILE A 20 -34.28 -31.31 21.14
N PRO A 21 -34.34 -29.99 20.91
CA PRO A 21 -35.22 -29.14 21.70
C PRO A 21 -36.63 -29.70 21.54
N SER A 22 -37.18 -30.22 22.64
CA SER A 22 -38.48 -30.86 22.66
C SER A 22 -39.57 -29.79 22.57
N HIS A 23 -39.89 -29.34 21.36
CA HIS A 23 -41.20 -28.76 21.07
C HIS A 23 -42.22 -29.90 21.03
N ALA A 24 -42.56 -30.42 22.21
CA ALA A 24 -43.60 -31.43 22.33
C ALA A 24 -44.96 -30.72 22.29
N ALA A 25 -45.72 -30.94 21.21
CA ALA A 25 -47.12 -30.56 21.15
C ALA A 25 -47.83 -31.07 22.41
N ARG A 26 -48.44 -30.15 23.18
CA ARG A 26 -49.13 -30.53 24.41
C ARG A 26 -50.48 -31.16 24.06
N LEU A 27 -50.78 -32.31 24.68
CA LEU A 27 -52.09 -32.92 24.57
C LEU A 27 -53.12 -32.02 25.28
N PRO A 28 -54.23 -31.66 24.61
CA PRO A 28 -55.21 -30.75 25.17
C PRO A 28 -55.97 -31.38 26.36
N GLN A 29 -56.35 -30.55 27.34
CA GLN A 29 -57.12 -30.99 28.49
C GLN A 29 -58.59 -31.21 28.08
N SER A 30 -59.17 -32.36 28.45
CA SER A 30 -60.55 -32.72 28.08
C SER A 30 -61.56 -31.65 28.53
N ASP A 31 -62.48 -31.28 27.63
CA ASP A 31 -63.55 -30.30 27.86
C ASP A 31 -63.06 -28.85 28.11
N SER A 32 -62.05 -28.42 27.34
CA SER A 32 -61.49 -27.06 27.42
C SER A 32 -61.10 -26.51 26.05
N LEU A 33 -60.84 -25.20 25.98
CA LEU A 33 -60.02 -24.61 24.94
C LEU A 33 -58.57 -24.68 25.44
N SER A 34 -57.68 -25.39 24.75
CA SER A 34 -56.30 -25.59 25.20
C SER A 34 -55.32 -25.00 24.18
N VAL A 35 -54.26 -24.35 24.66
CA VAL A 35 -53.10 -24.02 23.82
C VAL A 35 -52.32 -25.31 23.53
N VAL A 36 -52.02 -25.56 22.26
CA VAL A 36 -51.37 -26.82 21.82
C VAL A 36 -50.05 -26.60 21.09
N ASP A 37 -49.84 -25.41 20.52
CA ASP A 37 -48.61 -25.03 19.83
C ASP A 37 -48.46 -23.50 19.87
N TRP A 38 -47.22 -23.02 19.70
CA TRP A 38 -46.90 -21.61 19.52
C TRP A 38 -45.60 -21.52 18.72
N TYR A 39 -45.50 -20.53 17.84
CA TYR A 39 -44.30 -20.36 17.01
C TYR A 39 -44.24 -18.95 16.40
N TRP A 40 -43.03 -18.50 16.10
CA TRP A 40 -42.81 -17.33 15.24
C TRP A 40 -43.23 -17.66 13.80
N GLY A 41 -44.02 -16.79 13.20
CA GLY A 41 -44.58 -16.95 11.87
C GLY A 41 -46.10 -16.80 11.83
N SER A 42 -46.63 -16.71 10.62
CA SER A 42 -48.08 -16.65 10.35
C SER A 42 -48.71 -18.05 10.42
N PRO A 43 -50.04 -18.20 10.49
CA PRO A 43 -50.71 -19.50 10.49
C PRO A 43 -50.22 -20.43 9.37
N GLY A 44 -49.65 -21.59 9.73
CA GLY A 44 -49.09 -22.58 8.79
C GLY A 44 -47.66 -22.35 8.30
N VAL A 45 -47.00 -21.23 8.64
CA VAL A 45 -45.63 -20.91 8.24
C VAL A 45 -44.80 -20.61 9.48
N LYS A 46 -43.81 -21.44 9.79
CA LYS A 46 -42.88 -21.22 10.91
C LYS A 46 -41.62 -20.50 10.41
N VAL A 47 -41.17 -19.49 11.14
CA VAL A 47 -39.91 -18.76 10.88
C VAL A 47 -39.09 -18.70 12.17
N ASP A 48 -37.83 -18.31 12.03
CA ASP A 48 -36.97 -18.05 13.17
C ASP A 48 -36.96 -16.55 13.48
N ALA A 49 -37.01 -16.20 14.76
CA ALA A 49 -36.84 -14.83 15.22
C ALA A 49 -35.48 -14.64 15.87
N GLY A 50 -34.87 -13.49 15.66
CA GLY A 50 -33.61 -13.08 16.25
C GLY A 50 -33.65 -11.65 16.81
N PRO A 51 -32.61 -11.25 17.55
CA PRO A 51 -32.50 -9.90 18.09
C PRO A 51 -32.60 -8.80 17.01
N GLY A 52 -33.51 -7.85 17.19
CA GLY A 52 -33.70 -6.72 16.27
C GLY A 52 -34.75 -6.92 15.18
N ASP A 53 -35.38 -8.11 15.10
CA ASP A 53 -36.46 -8.33 14.14
C ASP A 53 -37.69 -7.50 14.53
N GLU A 54 -38.31 -6.85 13.56
CA GLU A 54 -39.47 -5.97 13.73
C GLU A 54 -40.71 -6.57 13.07
N ARG A 55 -41.89 -6.33 13.65
CA ARG A 55 -43.20 -6.80 13.17
C ARG A 55 -43.26 -8.31 12.96
N MET A 56 -42.60 -9.06 13.84
CA MET A 56 -42.59 -10.50 13.81
C MET A 56 -43.96 -11.05 14.20
N PRO A 57 -44.60 -11.88 13.37
CA PRO A 57 -45.82 -12.58 13.76
C PRO A 57 -45.48 -13.66 14.79
N LEU A 58 -46.20 -13.69 15.91
CA LEU A 58 -46.21 -14.78 16.87
C LEU A 58 -47.58 -15.44 16.84
N THR A 59 -47.67 -16.67 16.33
CA THR A 59 -48.92 -17.42 16.28
C THR A 59 -49.03 -18.38 17.47
N VAL A 60 -50.11 -18.25 18.23
CA VAL A 60 -50.52 -19.19 19.28
C VAL A 60 -51.70 -20.02 18.75
N VAL A 61 -51.58 -21.34 18.83
CA VAL A 61 -52.57 -22.30 18.33
C VAL A 61 -53.33 -22.89 19.49
N LEU A 62 -54.65 -22.79 19.44
CA LEU A 62 -55.56 -23.39 20.40
C LEU A 62 -56.42 -24.44 19.72
N ILE A 63 -56.79 -25.51 20.43
CA ILE A 63 -57.77 -26.49 19.96
C ILE A 63 -58.95 -26.50 20.92
N ASN A 64 -60.16 -26.39 20.36
CA ASN A 64 -61.37 -26.58 21.13
C ASN A 64 -61.62 -28.08 21.33
N THR A 65 -61.52 -28.57 22.56
CA THR A 65 -61.85 -29.96 22.91
C THR A 65 -63.17 -30.10 23.66
N ARG A 66 -63.91 -28.99 23.83
CA ARG A 66 -65.27 -29.00 24.34
C ARG A 66 -66.20 -29.61 23.31
N LYS A 67 -67.32 -30.16 23.80
CA LYS A 67 -68.39 -30.63 22.91
C LYS A 67 -69.11 -29.45 22.26
N GLU A 68 -69.22 -28.34 22.98
CA GLU A 68 -69.86 -27.12 22.52
C GLU A 68 -68.90 -26.25 21.69
N ALA A 69 -69.46 -25.46 20.78
CA ALA A 69 -68.70 -24.46 20.05
C ALA A 69 -68.30 -23.30 20.98
N VAL A 70 -67.08 -22.80 20.82
CA VAL A 70 -66.59 -21.59 21.50
C VAL A 70 -66.59 -20.42 20.53
N PHE A 71 -66.81 -19.20 21.02
CA PHE A 71 -66.84 -17.99 20.21
C PHE A 71 -66.30 -16.79 20.98
N GLY A 72 -65.95 -15.71 20.26
CA GLY A 72 -65.32 -14.54 20.85
C GLY A 72 -63.98 -14.88 21.53
N VAL A 73 -63.21 -15.79 20.93
CA VAL A 73 -61.89 -16.18 21.45
C VAL A 73 -60.95 -14.99 21.26
N ALA A 74 -60.40 -14.50 22.37
CA ALA A 74 -59.40 -13.44 22.39
C ALA A 74 -58.27 -13.82 23.35
N ALA A 75 -57.06 -13.38 23.07
CA ALA A 75 -55.93 -13.54 23.96
C ALA A 75 -55.16 -12.24 24.13
N GLU A 76 -54.78 -11.94 25.37
CA GLU A 76 -53.85 -10.87 25.74
C GLU A 76 -52.49 -11.53 26.00
N LEU A 77 -51.42 -10.99 25.40
CA LEU A 77 -50.07 -11.47 25.67
C LEU A 77 -49.38 -10.54 26.68
N ARG A 78 -48.92 -11.11 27.80
CA ARG A 78 -48.13 -10.39 28.79
C ARG A 78 -46.68 -10.37 28.35
N LEU A 79 -46.27 -9.23 27.80
CA LEU A 79 -44.90 -9.02 27.36
C LEU A 79 -43.95 -8.90 28.54
N SER A 80 -42.83 -9.61 28.46
CA SER A 80 -41.64 -9.41 29.28
C SER A 80 -40.46 -9.10 28.34
N GLY A 81 -39.42 -8.44 28.85
CA GLY A 81 -38.23 -8.15 28.03
C GLY A 81 -37.65 -9.45 27.47
N PRO A 82 -37.23 -9.50 26.19
CA PRO A 82 -36.87 -8.40 25.29
C PRO A 82 -37.95 -7.96 24.29
N PHE A 83 -39.22 -8.36 24.47
CA PHE A 83 -40.28 -8.15 23.48
C PHE A 83 -41.06 -6.85 23.68
N ARG A 84 -41.50 -6.27 22.57
CA ARG A 84 -42.45 -5.14 22.52
C ARG A 84 -43.54 -5.43 21.51
N SER A 85 -44.73 -4.87 21.67
CA SER A 85 -45.71 -4.94 20.59
C SER A 85 -45.37 -3.92 19.52
N SER A 86 -45.50 -4.31 18.25
CA SER A 86 -45.17 -3.46 17.10
C SER A 86 -46.12 -2.26 16.95
N ASP A 87 -47.32 -2.31 17.54
CA ASP A 87 -48.26 -1.19 17.59
C ASP A 87 -48.03 -0.25 18.79
N GLY A 88 -47.06 -0.57 19.66
CA GLY A 88 -46.74 0.18 20.88
C GLY A 88 -47.65 -0.15 22.08
N SER A 89 -48.57 -1.09 21.95
CA SER A 89 -49.43 -1.55 23.04
C SER A 89 -48.62 -2.23 24.15
N ALA A 90 -48.96 -1.90 25.40
CA ALA A 90 -48.41 -2.59 26.58
C ALA A 90 -48.97 -4.02 26.74
N THR A 91 -50.14 -4.28 26.17
CA THR A 91 -50.85 -5.56 26.25
C THR A 91 -51.43 -5.87 24.88
N PRO A 92 -50.63 -6.42 23.95
CA PRO A 92 -51.13 -6.78 22.62
C PRO A 92 -52.23 -7.83 22.72
N VAL A 93 -53.24 -7.69 21.87
CA VAL A 93 -54.44 -8.53 21.85
C VAL A 93 -54.64 -9.12 20.47
N ALA A 94 -54.90 -10.42 20.42
CA ALA A 94 -55.28 -11.14 19.20
C ALA A 94 -56.67 -11.76 19.40
N TYR A 95 -57.49 -11.79 18.35
CA TYR A 95 -58.84 -12.38 18.40
C TYR A 95 -59.13 -13.26 17.20
N SER A 96 -59.97 -14.28 17.40
CA SER A 96 -60.53 -15.09 16.32
C SER A 96 -61.88 -14.52 15.88
N PRO A 97 -62.08 -14.22 14.59
CA PRO A 97 -63.35 -13.74 14.08
C PRO A 97 -64.41 -14.84 13.96
N ALA A 98 -64.00 -16.12 13.95
CA ALA A 98 -64.90 -17.25 13.73
C ALA A 98 -65.13 -18.07 15.02
N PRO A 99 -66.37 -18.57 15.27
CA PRO A 99 -66.61 -19.62 16.24
C PRO A 99 -65.85 -20.89 15.89
N ALA A 100 -65.36 -21.61 16.89
CA ALA A 100 -64.63 -22.87 16.74
C ALA A 100 -65.45 -24.03 17.30
N ARG A 101 -65.78 -25.00 16.46
CA ARG A 101 -66.47 -26.24 16.85
C ARG A 101 -65.51 -27.17 17.59
N SER A 102 -66.05 -28.23 18.16
CA SER A 102 -65.25 -29.32 18.73
C SER A 102 -64.26 -29.85 17.69
N GLY A 103 -62.97 -29.84 18.03
CA GLY A 103 -61.86 -30.26 17.16
C GLY A 103 -61.28 -29.17 16.28
N ASP A 104 -61.92 -28.00 16.16
CA ASP A 104 -61.39 -26.91 15.35
C ASP A 104 -60.16 -26.26 16.04
N ALA A 105 -59.18 -25.91 15.22
CA ALA A 105 -58.04 -25.12 15.62
C ALA A 105 -58.35 -23.62 15.50
N VAL A 106 -57.89 -22.85 16.47
CA VAL A 106 -57.97 -21.39 16.52
C VAL A 106 -56.54 -20.84 16.49
N TYR A 107 -56.28 -19.92 15.57
CA TYR A 107 -54.98 -19.26 15.42
C TYR A 107 -55.09 -17.82 15.89
N LEU A 108 -54.30 -17.44 16.89
CA LEU A 108 -54.21 -16.07 17.38
C LEU A 108 -52.81 -15.55 17.08
N THR A 109 -52.71 -14.48 16.29
CA THR A 109 -51.42 -13.92 15.85
C THR A 109 -51.19 -12.55 16.46
N PHE A 110 -50.03 -12.37 17.10
CA PHE A 110 -49.56 -11.09 17.64
C PHE A 110 -48.41 -10.56 16.77
N GLU A 111 -48.27 -9.24 16.63
CA GLU A 111 -47.09 -8.63 16.00
C GLU A 111 -46.16 -8.04 17.07
N LEU A 112 -44.93 -8.55 17.10
CA LEU A 112 -43.94 -8.22 18.12
C LEU A 112 -42.64 -7.73 17.49
N ASP A 113 -41.98 -6.79 18.18
CA ASP A 113 -40.62 -6.38 17.92
C ASP A 113 -39.69 -7.00 18.97
N VAL A 114 -38.53 -7.47 18.52
CA VAL A 114 -37.47 -8.02 19.37
C VAL A 114 -36.39 -6.96 19.54
N SER A 115 -36.03 -6.65 20.80
CA SER A 115 -34.93 -5.72 21.07
C SER A 115 -33.64 -6.11 20.31
N PRO A 116 -32.90 -5.16 19.70
CA PRO A 116 -31.62 -5.44 19.04
C PRO A 116 -30.54 -5.93 20.02
N ASP A 117 -30.68 -5.61 21.31
CA ASP A 117 -29.80 -6.03 22.40
C ASP A 117 -30.24 -7.35 23.06
N ALA A 118 -31.28 -8.02 22.52
CA ALA A 118 -31.72 -9.32 23.02
C ALA A 118 -30.59 -10.35 22.92
N SER A 119 -30.50 -11.23 23.92
CA SER A 119 -29.60 -12.38 23.86
C SER A 119 -30.33 -13.54 23.18
N PRO A 120 -29.64 -14.35 22.36
CA PRO A 120 -30.22 -15.61 21.89
C PRO A 120 -30.55 -16.52 23.07
N GLY A 121 -31.64 -17.27 22.98
CA GLY A 121 -32.10 -18.15 24.05
C GLY A 121 -33.62 -18.26 24.11
N THR A 122 -34.11 -18.87 25.18
CA THR A 122 -35.55 -19.10 25.41
C THR A 122 -36.09 -18.10 26.42
N TYR A 123 -37.29 -17.60 26.16
CA TYR A 123 -37.97 -16.59 26.97
C TYR A 123 -39.40 -17.00 27.29
N ASP A 124 -39.79 -16.83 28.55
CA ASP A 124 -41.14 -17.17 29.01
C ASP A 124 -42.06 -15.96 28.90
N LEU A 125 -43.19 -16.16 28.19
CA LEU A 125 -44.31 -15.23 28.15
C LEU A 125 -45.58 -15.90 28.68
N GLU A 126 -46.55 -15.09 29.09
CA GLU A 126 -47.87 -15.59 29.49
C GLU A 126 -48.95 -15.14 28.49
N VAL A 127 -49.76 -16.08 28.03
CA VAL A 127 -50.93 -15.83 27.19
C VAL A 127 -52.19 -15.95 28.04
N LEU A 128 -52.92 -14.86 28.21
CA LEU A 128 -54.22 -14.84 28.88
C LEU A 128 -55.33 -15.00 27.85
N VAL A 129 -55.98 -16.16 27.81
CA VAL A 129 -57.03 -16.49 26.85
C VAL A 129 -58.39 -16.31 27.48
N ARG A 130 -59.31 -15.67 26.74
CA ARG A 130 -60.73 -15.52 27.09
C ARG A 130 -61.59 -16.03 25.95
N TYR A 131 -62.64 -16.76 26.27
CA TYR A 131 -63.60 -17.24 25.28
C TYR A 131 -64.99 -17.42 25.90
N ASN A 132 -66.01 -17.40 25.05
CA ASN A 132 -67.39 -17.64 25.42
C ASN A 132 -67.87 -18.98 24.88
N TYR A 133 -68.85 -19.58 25.56
CA TYR A 133 -69.51 -20.82 25.17
C TYR A 133 -70.96 -20.81 25.67
N VAL A 134 -71.79 -21.72 25.13
CA VAL A 134 -73.14 -21.95 25.64
C VAL A 134 -73.08 -23.14 26.60
N ASP A 135 -73.57 -22.97 27.82
CA ASP A 135 -73.56 -24.03 28.83
C ASP A 135 -74.71 -25.04 28.63
N LYS A 136 -74.79 -26.04 29.52
CA LYS A 136 -75.82 -27.10 29.45
C LYS A 136 -77.25 -26.58 29.65
N ASN A 137 -77.43 -25.39 30.20
CA ASN A 137 -78.72 -24.75 30.41
C ASN A 137 -79.13 -23.86 29.24
N GLY A 138 -78.23 -23.64 28.27
CA GLY A 138 -78.45 -22.75 27.13
C GLY A 138 -78.02 -21.31 27.38
N ASP A 139 -77.39 -21.02 28.51
CA ASP A 139 -76.92 -19.68 28.87
C ASP A 139 -75.51 -19.42 28.32
N VAL A 140 -75.21 -18.17 27.97
CA VAL A 140 -73.86 -17.77 27.56
C VAL A 140 -72.97 -17.63 28.80
N ALA A 141 -71.92 -18.44 28.85
CA ALA A 141 -70.88 -18.39 29.86
C ALA A 141 -69.53 -17.97 29.24
N SER A 142 -68.64 -17.43 30.08
CA SER A 142 -67.27 -17.09 29.69
C SER A 142 -66.27 -17.85 30.54
N SER A 143 -65.11 -18.13 29.96
CA SER A 143 -63.99 -18.77 30.64
C SER A 143 -62.71 -18.01 30.36
N THR A 144 -61.79 -18.03 31.31
CA THR A 144 -60.49 -17.38 31.22
C THR A 144 -59.43 -18.29 31.81
N PHE A 145 -58.31 -18.43 31.12
CA PHE A 145 -57.14 -19.15 31.63
C PHE A 145 -55.85 -18.47 31.16
N THR A 146 -54.76 -18.76 31.86
CA THR A 146 -53.42 -18.26 31.51
C THR A 146 -52.53 -19.45 31.24
N GLU A 147 -51.81 -19.41 30.12
CA GLU A 147 -50.85 -20.44 29.74
C GLU A 147 -49.47 -19.80 29.54
N PRO A 148 -48.40 -20.32 30.16
CA PRO A 148 -47.03 -19.92 29.83
C PRO A 148 -46.60 -20.53 28.50
N ILE A 149 -45.93 -19.73 27.67
CA ILE A 149 -45.33 -20.14 26.41
C ILE A 149 -43.83 -19.81 26.42
N GLU A 150 -43.03 -20.67 25.80
CA GLU A 150 -41.57 -20.53 25.72
C GLU A 150 -41.19 -20.12 24.29
N LEU A 151 -40.65 -18.91 24.13
CA LEU A 151 -40.22 -18.37 22.85
C LEU A 151 -38.71 -18.48 22.66
N GLU A 152 -38.29 -19.15 21.60
CA GLU A 152 -36.88 -19.23 21.21
C GLU A 152 -36.51 -18.03 20.33
N LEU A 153 -35.42 -17.34 20.70
CA LEU A 153 -34.71 -16.39 19.86
C LEU A 153 -33.40 -17.02 19.39
N LYS A 154 -33.24 -17.15 18.07
CA LYS A 154 -32.01 -17.63 17.46
C LYS A 154 -30.95 -16.55 17.43
N ALA A 155 -29.69 -16.99 17.38
CA ALA A 155 -28.59 -16.07 17.15
C ALA A 155 -28.74 -15.43 15.77
N ASN A 156 -28.53 -14.12 15.71
CA ASN A 156 -28.47 -13.47 14.41
C ASN A 156 -27.30 -14.02 13.60
N PRO A 157 -27.47 -14.11 12.28
CA PRO A 157 -26.37 -14.46 11.41
C PRO A 157 -25.20 -13.50 11.63
N GLY A 158 -24.00 -14.08 11.70
CA GLY A 158 -22.76 -13.34 11.92
C GLY A 158 -22.26 -12.64 10.65
N MET A 159 -21.06 -12.08 10.78
CA MET A 159 -20.30 -11.47 9.69
C MET A 159 -20.18 -12.45 8.50
N PRO A 160 -20.60 -12.07 7.27
CA PRO A 160 -20.38 -12.91 6.10
C PRO A 160 -18.88 -13.13 5.85
N GLU A 161 -18.55 -14.26 5.24
CA GLU A 161 -17.18 -14.57 4.87
C GLU A 161 -16.82 -13.85 3.56
N LEU A 162 -15.71 -13.12 3.56
CA LEU A 162 -15.15 -12.55 2.33
C LEU A 162 -14.45 -13.64 1.54
N LEU A 163 -15.06 -14.05 0.42
CA LEU A 163 -14.53 -15.12 -0.42
C LEU A 163 -13.48 -14.62 -1.41
N ASP A 164 -13.77 -13.52 -2.10
CA ASP A 164 -12.93 -13.04 -3.20
C ASP A 164 -13.11 -11.54 -3.48
N VAL A 165 -12.05 -10.92 -4.00
CA VAL A 165 -11.98 -9.53 -4.43
C VAL A 165 -11.17 -9.48 -5.73
N ASP A 166 -11.86 -9.45 -6.88
CA ASP A 166 -11.21 -9.47 -8.18
C ASP A 166 -11.96 -8.63 -9.22
N TRP A 167 -11.28 -8.26 -10.29
CA TRP A 167 -11.88 -7.53 -11.41
C TRP A 167 -12.78 -8.45 -12.20
N ALA A 168 -13.95 -7.94 -12.63
CA ALA A 168 -14.89 -8.70 -13.45
C ALA A 168 -14.28 -9.19 -14.78
N SER A 169 -13.25 -8.50 -15.28
CA SER A 169 -12.45 -8.89 -16.45
C SER A 169 -11.42 -9.98 -16.17
N GLY A 170 -11.18 -10.36 -14.91
CA GLY A 170 -10.11 -11.26 -14.46
C GLY A 170 -8.70 -10.63 -14.50
N VAL A 171 -8.59 -9.38 -14.94
CA VAL A 171 -7.34 -8.60 -14.95
C VAL A 171 -7.63 -7.15 -14.57
N PRO A 172 -6.74 -6.48 -13.81
CA PRO A 172 -6.94 -5.08 -13.47
C PRO A 172 -6.93 -4.18 -14.71
N PRO A 173 -7.78 -3.14 -14.73
CA PRO A 173 -7.88 -2.20 -15.85
C PRO A 173 -6.63 -1.32 -15.96
N GLU A 174 -6.51 -0.62 -17.09
CA GLU A 174 -5.48 0.39 -17.28
C GLU A 174 -5.73 1.63 -16.41
N TYR A 175 -4.66 2.34 -16.06
CA TYR A 175 -4.79 3.58 -15.32
C TYR A 175 -5.56 4.63 -16.13
N GLY A 176 -6.56 5.25 -15.50
CA GLY A 176 -7.49 6.19 -16.11
C GLY A 176 -8.67 5.52 -16.81
N SER A 177 -8.68 4.20 -16.94
CA SER A 177 -9.81 3.46 -17.50
C SER A 177 -10.77 3.00 -16.40
N LEU A 178 -12.06 2.98 -16.72
CA LEU A 178 -13.09 2.41 -15.86
C LEU A 178 -12.96 0.88 -15.85
N GLY A 179 -12.99 0.29 -14.66
CA GLY A 179 -13.13 -1.15 -14.48
C GLY A 179 -14.15 -1.46 -13.38
N ARG A 180 -14.68 -2.69 -13.41
CA ARG A 180 -15.62 -3.17 -12.41
C ARG A 180 -14.95 -4.18 -11.48
N LEU A 181 -14.82 -3.82 -10.21
CA LEU A 181 -14.37 -4.68 -9.13
C LEU A 181 -15.56 -5.50 -8.61
N THR A 182 -15.38 -6.80 -8.46
CA THR A 182 -16.37 -7.71 -7.88
C THR A 182 -15.88 -8.17 -6.51
N VAL A 183 -16.74 -8.04 -5.51
CA VAL A 183 -16.51 -8.58 -4.17
C VAL A 183 -17.55 -9.66 -3.89
N SER A 184 -17.08 -10.86 -3.56
CA SER A 184 -17.93 -12.02 -3.26
C SER A 184 -17.96 -12.29 -1.78
N LEU A 185 -19.17 -12.36 -1.21
CA LEU A 185 -19.44 -12.62 0.20
C LEU A 185 -20.29 -13.88 0.34
N ALA A 186 -20.00 -14.72 1.33
CA ALA A 186 -20.78 -15.92 1.60
C ALA A 186 -21.34 -15.96 3.01
N PHE A 187 -22.56 -16.48 3.13
CA PHE A 187 -23.16 -16.82 4.41
C PHE A 187 -23.04 -18.33 4.65
N ARG A 188 -22.82 -18.71 5.92
CA ARG A 188 -22.70 -20.12 6.33
C ARG A 188 -23.99 -20.91 6.12
N GLU A 189 -25.11 -20.22 6.15
CA GLU A 189 -26.44 -20.77 5.96
C GLU A 189 -27.26 -19.87 5.04
N ARG A 190 -28.39 -20.40 4.56
CA ARG A 190 -29.29 -19.63 3.70
C ARG A 190 -30.14 -18.72 4.57
N LEU A 191 -29.90 -17.42 4.43
CA LEU A 191 -30.62 -16.39 5.18
C LEU A 191 -31.64 -15.69 4.29
N PRO A 192 -32.79 -15.28 4.84
CA PRO A 192 -33.79 -14.53 4.09
C PRO A 192 -33.39 -13.06 4.03
N ILE A 193 -32.34 -12.74 3.27
CA ILE A 193 -31.83 -11.38 3.12
C ILE A 193 -32.68 -10.63 2.08
N ASN A 194 -33.34 -9.56 2.51
CA ASN A 194 -34.11 -8.65 1.65
C ASN A 194 -33.20 -7.73 0.84
N ARG A 195 -32.10 -7.25 1.46
CA ARG A 195 -31.16 -6.34 0.84
C ARG A 195 -29.76 -6.57 1.38
N LEU A 196 -28.78 -6.63 0.49
CA LEU A 196 -27.37 -6.54 0.83
C LEU A 196 -26.75 -5.41 0.03
N SER A 197 -26.11 -4.47 0.71
CA SER A 197 -25.42 -3.35 0.10
C SER A 197 -24.09 -3.11 0.77
N ALA A 198 -23.20 -2.42 0.08
CA ALA A 198 -21.92 -2.06 0.66
C ALA A 198 -21.43 -0.72 0.13
N GLU A 199 -20.67 -0.03 0.98
CA GLU A 199 -19.92 1.17 0.67
C GLU A 199 -18.44 0.81 0.67
N LEU A 200 -17.71 1.24 -0.35
CA LEU A 200 -16.27 1.03 -0.46
C LEU A 200 -15.58 2.40 -0.37
N GLU A 201 -14.85 2.61 0.72
CA GLU A 201 -14.00 3.77 0.92
C GLU A 201 -12.69 3.57 0.14
N LEU A 202 -12.46 4.43 -0.85
CA LEU A 202 -11.36 4.31 -1.80
C LEU A 202 -10.10 5.01 -1.27
N PRO A 203 -8.94 4.33 -1.30
CA PRO A 203 -7.67 4.95 -0.92
C PRO A 203 -7.17 5.92 -1.99
N ASP A 204 -6.09 6.63 -1.65
CA ASP A 204 -5.34 7.40 -2.64
C ASP A 204 -4.91 6.52 -3.81
N GLY A 205 -5.12 7.03 -5.03
CA GLY A 205 -4.88 6.29 -6.26
C GLY A 205 -6.12 5.60 -6.84
N LEU A 206 -7.26 5.57 -6.16
CA LEU A 206 -8.53 5.08 -6.72
C LEU A 206 -9.61 6.14 -6.65
N ARG A 207 -10.46 6.21 -7.68
CA ARG A 207 -11.60 7.12 -7.74
C ARG A 207 -12.82 6.40 -8.28
N GLY A 208 -14.01 6.84 -7.86
CA GLY A 208 -15.26 6.47 -8.48
C GLY A 208 -15.41 7.08 -9.89
N PRO A 209 -16.46 6.70 -10.64
CA PRO A 209 -16.71 7.20 -11.99
C PRO A 209 -16.98 8.72 -12.03
N ASP A 210 -17.47 9.25 -10.92
CA ASP A 210 -17.75 10.67 -10.66
C ASP A 210 -16.55 11.43 -10.06
N GLY A 211 -15.42 10.75 -9.84
CA GLY A 211 -14.25 11.29 -9.14
C GLY A 211 -14.35 11.23 -7.61
N GLY A 212 -15.40 10.62 -7.05
CA GLY A 212 -15.60 10.44 -5.63
C GLY A 212 -14.59 9.48 -5.00
N ALA A 213 -14.41 9.60 -3.68
CA ALA A 213 -13.58 8.68 -2.87
C ALA A 213 -14.39 7.56 -2.21
N VAL A 214 -15.70 7.49 -2.46
CA VAL A 214 -16.58 6.46 -1.92
C VAL A 214 -17.48 5.99 -3.06
N VAL A 215 -17.63 4.68 -3.22
CA VAL A 215 -18.57 4.08 -4.17
C VAL A 215 -19.46 3.08 -3.46
N THR A 216 -20.69 2.93 -3.92
CA THR A 216 -21.68 2.06 -3.28
C THR A 216 -22.16 0.99 -4.25
N SER A 217 -22.49 -0.19 -3.74
CA SER A 217 -23.07 -1.28 -4.51
C SER A 217 -24.21 -1.94 -3.75
N VAL A 218 -25.19 -2.45 -4.48
CA VAL A 218 -26.23 -3.34 -3.97
C VAL A 218 -26.02 -4.68 -4.65
N ALA A 219 -26.00 -5.76 -3.86
CA ALA A 219 -25.76 -7.08 -4.40
C ALA A 219 -26.88 -7.51 -5.34
N GLY A 220 -26.51 -8.22 -6.40
CA GLY A 220 -27.45 -8.88 -7.29
C GLY A 220 -28.10 -10.12 -6.65
N PRO A 221 -28.83 -10.92 -7.45
CA PRO A 221 -29.38 -12.20 -6.99
C PRO A 221 -28.28 -13.10 -6.41
N ALA A 222 -28.58 -13.73 -5.27
CA ALA A 222 -27.66 -14.67 -4.65
C ALA A 222 -27.56 -15.97 -5.45
N ALA A 223 -26.35 -16.51 -5.55
CA ALA A 223 -26.11 -17.89 -6.00
C ALA A 223 -25.98 -18.78 -4.76
N GLY A 224 -27.08 -19.39 -4.32
CA GLY A 224 -27.11 -20.14 -3.06
C GLY A 224 -26.99 -19.20 -1.85
N THR A 225 -25.84 -19.25 -1.17
CA THR A 225 -25.51 -18.37 -0.03
C THR A 225 -24.47 -17.30 -0.37
N VAL A 226 -24.08 -17.19 -1.64
CA VAL A 226 -23.06 -16.27 -2.12
C VAL A 226 -23.70 -15.05 -2.77
N TYR A 227 -23.25 -13.86 -2.36
CA TYR A 227 -23.67 -12.56 -2.88
C TYR A 227 -22.47 -11.88 -3.54
N ALA A 228 -22.68 -11.27 -4.70
CA ALA A 228 -21.67 -10.50 -5.41
C ALA A 228 -22.04 -9.02 -5.43
N LEU A 229 -21.11 -8.18 -5.00
CA LEU A 229 -21.16 -6.72 -5.06
C LEU A 229 -20.24 -6.24 -6.19
N GLY A 230 -20.72 -5.31 -7.02
CA GLY A 230 -19.96 -4.73 -8.12
C GLY A 230 -19.70 -3.25 -7.92
N PHE A 231 -18.43 -2.83 -7.95
CA PHE A 231 -18.01 -1.44 -7.79
C PHE A 231 -17.28 -0.98 -9.04
N ASP A 232 -17.71 0.15 -9.61
CA ASP A 232 -17.04 0.76 -10.75
C ASP A 232 -15.97 1.74 -10.27
N LEU A 233 -14.73 1.52 -10.69
CA LEU A 233 -13.53 2.20 -10.19
C LEU A 233 -12.64 2.66 -11.35
N VAL A 234 -11.92 3.76 -11.12
CA VAL A 234 -10.92 4.31 -12.04
C VAL A 234 -9.56 4.40 -11.32
N PRO A 235 -8.62 3.48 -11.60
CA PRO A 235 -7.27 3.54 -11.03
C PRO A 235 -6.49 4.74 -11.58
N GLN A 236 -5.79 5.45 -10.70
CA GLN A 236 -4.95 6.59 -11.03
C GLN A 236 -3.48 6.14 -11.17
N ARG A 237 -2.66 6.95 -11.85
CA ARG A 237 -1.25 6.61 -12.16
C ARG A 237 -0.34 6.42 -10.93
N ASN A 238 -0.75 6.97 -9.78
CA ASN A 238 -0.04 6.86 -8.51
C ASN A 238 -0.54 5.70 -7.64
N ALA A 239 -1.52 4.92 -8.10
CA ALA A 239 -2.07 3.84 -7.30
C ALA A 239 -1.05 2.70 -7.10
N PRO A 240 -0.92 2.16 -5.88
CA PRO A 240 -0.07 1.01 -5.63
C PRO A 240 -0.61 -0.25 -6.33
N THR A 241 0.24 -1.25 -6.55
CA THR A 241 -0.18 -2.59 -7.07
C THR A 241 -1.21 -3.31 -6.22
N ARG A 242 -1.27 -3.02 -4.92
CA ARG A 242 -2.28 -3.54 -3.99
C ARG A 242 -2.81 -2.39 -3.16
N ALA A 243 -3.97 -1.86 -3.53
CA ALA A 243 -4.59 -0.75 -2.83
C ALA A 243 -5.42 -1.28 -1.66
N LYS A 244 -5.11 -0.82 -0.44
CA LYS A 244 -5.86 -1.19 0.76
C LYS A 244 -7.09 -0.29 0.89
N ALA A 245 -8.26 -0.89 0.99
CA ALA A 245 -9.54 -0.18 1.07
C ALA A 245 -10.39 -0.74 2.21
N THR A 246 -11.37 0.05 2.67
CA THR A 246 -12.34 -0.37 3.69
C THR A 246 -13.68 -0.61 3.00
N LEU A 247 -14.15 -1.84 3.04
CA LEU A 247 -15.47 -2.23 2.57
C LEU A 247 -16.42 -2.34 3.75
N ARG A 248 -17.49 -1.56 3.71
CA ARG A 248 -18.54 -1.53 4.71
C ARG A 248 -19.78 -2.20 4.18
N VAL A 249 -20.07 -3.39 4.66
CA VAL A 249 -21.21 -4.21 4.23
C VAL A 249 -22.37 -4.01 5.19
N GLU A 250 -23.55 -3.79 4.66
CA GLU A 250 -24.82 -3.79 5.38
C GLU A 250 -25.78 -4.78 4.74
N TYR A 251 -26.41 -5.65 5.53
CA TYR A 251 -27.55 -6.43 5.06
C TYR A 251 -28.77 -6.27 5.97
N VAL A 252 -29.93 -6.45 5.36
CA VAL A 252 -31.26 -6.36 5.96
C VAL A 252 -31.94 -7.71 5.77
N LEU A 253 -32.34 -8.34 6.88
CA LEU A 253 -33.13 -9.58 6.86
C LEU A 253 -34.60 -9.30 6.49
N GLU A 254 -35.36 -10.37 6.27
CA GLU A 254 -36.78 -10.33 5.93
C GLU A 254 -37.59 -9.42 6.85
N TRP A 255 -37.28 -9.48 8.15
CA TRP A 255 -37.97 -8.80 9.23
C TRP A 255 -37.30 -7.50 9.68
N GLY A 256 -36.51 -6.88 8.80
CA GLY A 256 -35.98 -5.53 9.01
C GLY A 256 -34.70 -5.44 9.83
N THR A 257 -34.26 -6.52 10.49
CA THR A 257 -32.97 -6.56 11.20
C THR A 257 -31.83 -6.14 10.29
N LYS A 258 -31.12 -5.08 10.68
CA LYS A 258 -29.94 -4.56 9.98
C LYS A 258 -28.66 -4.98 10.66
N ARG A 259 -27.66 -5.38 9.88
CA ARG A 259 -26.33 -5.71 10.37
C ARG A 259 -25.28 -5.06 9.48
N ARG A 260 -24.25 -4.51 10.12
CA ARG A 260 -23.17 -3.76 9.47
C ARG A 260 -21.80 -4.27 9.91
N PHE A 261 -20.91 -4.45 8.95
CA PHE A 261 -19.57 -4.99 9.15
C PHE A 261 -18.57 -4.24 8.27
N ASP A 262 -17.38 -3.95 8.80
CA ASP A 262 -16.29 -3.33 8.07
C ASP A 262 -15.21 -4.39 7.78
N TYR A 263 -14.74 -4.45 6.53
CA TYR A 263 -13.72 -5.37 6.03
C TYR A 263 -12.52 -4.59 5.49
N PRO A 264 -11.30 -4.88 5.94
CA PRO A 264 -10.12 -4.48 5.19
C PRO A 264 -10.02 -5.36 3.94
N ILE A 265 -9.98 -4.76 2.76
CA ILE A 265 -9.78 -5.48 1.50
C ILE A 265 -8.55 -4.97 0.76
N GLU A 266 -7.93 -5.84 -0.03
CA GLU A 266 -6.86 -5.47 -0.94
C GLU A 266 -7.36 -5.56 -2.38
N ILE A 267 -7.26 -4.44 -3.10
CA ILE A 267 -7.67 -4.34 -4.50
C ILE A 267 -6.41 -4.53 -5.36
N PRO A 268 -6.32 -5.61 -6.17
CA PRO A 268 -5.20 -5.82 -7.06
C PRO A 268 -5.23 -4.78 -8.18
N LEU A 269 -4.10 -4.16 -8.50
CA LEU A 269 -3.97 -3.18 -9.57
C LEU A 269 -2.77 -3.54 -10.45
N ARG A 270 -2.74 -3.02 -11.68
CA ARG A 270 -1.54 -3.16 -12.52
C ARG A 270 -0.37 -2.46 -11.82
N GLY A 271 0.82 -3.06 -11.94
CA GLY A 271 2.06 -2.41 -11.56
C GLY A 271 2.55 -1.47 -12.65
N ARG A 272 3.18 -0.37 -12.24
CA ARG A 272 3.92 0.51 -13.14
C ARG A 272 5.41 0.39 -12.80
N PRO A 273 6.26 -0.02 -13.74
CA PRO A 273 7.69 0.02 -13.52
C PRO A 273 8.18 1.48 -13.61
N GLY A 274 9.25 1.80 -12.89
CA GLY A 274 9.88 3.11 -13.00
C GLY A 274 11.26 3.11 -12.38
N ILE A 275 12.28 2.77 -13.16
CA ILE A 275 13.68 2.90 -12.74
C ILE A 275 14.07 4.39 -12.78
N GLU A 276 14.78 4.86 -11.77
CA GLU A 276 15.47 6.15 -11.83
C GLU A 276 16.95 5.96 -11.52
N VAL A 277 17.82 6.70 -12.20
CA VAL A 277 19.26 6.66 -11.93
C VAL A 277 19.82 8.07 -11.85
N ARG A 278 20.58 8.35 -10.80
CA ARG A 278 21.30 9.61 -10.59
C ARG A 278 22.80 9.35 -10.56
N VAL A 279 23.56 10.29 -11.13
CA VAL A 279 25.02 10.20 -11.25
C VAL A 279 25.65 11.44 -10.64
N GLU A 280 26.65 11.22 -9.80
CA GLU A 280 27.48 12.25 -9.18
C GLU A 280 28.97 11.86 -9.24
N PRO A 281 29.90 12.82 -9.42
CA PRO A 281 29.67 14.23 -9.69
C PRO A 281 29.16 14.47 -11.13
N ARG A 282 28.52 15.62 -11.35
CA ARG A 282 28.08 16.07 -12.69
C ARG A 282 29.21 16.72 -13.51
N THR A 283 30.39 16.88 -12.92
CA THR A 283 31.57 17.48 -13.55
C THR A 283 32.76 16.53 -13.44
N LEU A 284 33.47 16.34 -14.56
CA LEU A 284 34.65 15.49 -14.68
C LEU A 284 35.88 16.35 -14.99
N ILE A 285 37.04 15.86 -14.59
CA ILE A 285 38.34 16.51 -14.82
C ILE A 285 39.12 15.72 -15.86
N ALA A 286 39.48 16.38 -16.97
CA ALA A 286 40.27 15.83 -18.05
C ALA A 286 41.68 15.43 -17.57
N GLY A 287 42.20 14.32 -18.10
CA GLY A 287 43.51 13.78 -17.73
C GLY A 287 43.53 13.03 -16.39
N THR A 288 42.37 12.82 -15.76
CA THR A 288 42.26 12.12 -14.48
C THR A 288 41.22 11.00 -14.53
N VAL A 289 41.30 10.08 -13.57
CA VAL A 289 40.26 9.08 -13.30
C VAL A 289 39.20 9.73 -12.40
N ASN A 290 37.96 9.70 -12.83
CA ASN A 290 36.81 10.28 -12.15
C ASN A 290 35.94 9.15 -11.58
N PRO A 291 35.96 8.90 -10.26
CA PRO A 291 35.04 7.96 -9.64
C PRO A 291 33.62 8.53 -9.64
N LEU A 292 32.64 7.70 -10.03
CA LEU A 292 31.23 8.08 -10.04
C LEU A 292 30.48 7.35 -8.92
N ARG A 293 29.59 8.09 -8.27
CA ARG A 293 28.56 7.63 -7.36
C ARG A 293 27.24 7.54 -8.13
N LEU A 294 26.61 6.37 -8.11
CA LEU A 294 25.29 6.16 -8.69
C LEU A 294 24.25 5.99 -7.59
N GLU A 295 23.09 6.59 -7.76
CA GLU A 295 21.91 6.28 -6.97
C GLU A 295 20.87 5.66 -7.89
N VAL A 296 20.43 4.45 -7.58
CA VAL A 296 19.49 3.68 -8.40
C VAL A 296 18.21 3.50 -7.59
N GLY A 297 17.12 4.07 -8.07
CA GLY A 297 15.85 4.08 -7.37
C GLY A 297 14.72 3.45 -8.18
N ASN A 298 13.61 3.21 -7.51
CA ASN A 298 12.37 2.77 -8.13
C ASN A 298 11.22 3.75 -7.82
N ALA A 299 10.96 4.64 -8.78
CA ALA A 299 9.85 5.59 -8.79
C ALA A 299 8.54 5.00 -9.39
N GLY A 300 8.50 3.67 -9.59
CA GLY A 300 7.31 2.93 -10.00
C GLY A 300 6.32 2.68 -8.87
N THR A 301 5.34 1.81 -9.12
CA THR A 301 4.34 1.35 -8.13
C THR A 301 4.43 -0.16 -7.86
N GLU A 302 5.44 -0.81 -8.43
CA GLU A 302 5.78 -2.23 -8.26
C GLU A 302 7.27 -2.41 -8.00
N ALA A 303 7.67 -3.51 -7.35
CA ALA A 303 9.08 -3.83 -7.16
C ALA A 303 9.73 -4.28 -8.48
N LEU A 304 10.93 -3.77 -8.76
CA LEU A 304 11.73 -4.20 -9.91
C LEU A 304 12.57 -5.41 -9.50
N ARG A 305 12.65 -6.44 -10.35
CA ARG A 305 13.44 -7.67 -10.08
C ARG A 305 14.54 -7.86 -11.11
N GLY A 306 15.67 -8.41 -10.70
CA GLY A 306 16.81 -8.72 -11.58
C GLY A 306 17.33 -7.50 -12.32
N VAL A 307 17.48 -6.38 -11.61
CA VAL A 307 17.88 -5.10 -12.22
C VAL A 307 19.35 -5.19 -12.62
N THR A 308 19.61 -5.07 -13.92
CA THR A 308 20.93 -4.99 -14.51
C THR A 308 21.13 -3.61 -15.11
N LEU A 309 22.15 -2.89 -14.66
CA LEU A 309 22.60 -1.64 -15.26
C LEU A 309 23.86 -1.91 -16.08
N SER A 310 23.83 -1.60 -17.37
CA SER A 310 25.00 -1.61 -18.25
C SER A 310 25.40 -0.18 -18.59
N ILE A 311 26.62 0.20 -18.27
CA ILE A 311 27.13 1.57 -18.45
C ILE A 311 28.08 1.60 -19.64
N SER A 312 27.92 2.60 -20.50
CA SER A 312 28.70 2.75 -21.72
C SER A 312 28.93 4.23 -22.05
N THR A 313 29.97 4.48 -22.83
CA THR A 313 30.29 5.80 -23.38
C THR A 313 29.98 5.80 -24.88
N ALA A 314 29.58 6.95 -25.42
CA ALA A 314 29.31 7.07 -26.85
C ALA A 314 30.58 6.80 -27.70
N PRO A 315 30.44 6.23 -28.92
CA PRO A 315 31.57 6.09 -29.83
C PRO A 315 32.26 7.43 -30.09
N GLY A 316 33.59 7.47 -29.97
CA GLY A 316 34.37 8.71 -30.12
C GLY A 316 34.32 9.66 -28.91
N SER A 317 33.67 9.26 -27.81
CA SER A 317 33.69 10.01 -26.56
C SER A 317 35.12 10.17 -26.01
N PRO A 318 35.47 11.33 -25.42
CA PRO A 318 36.73 11.49 -24.70
C PRO A 318 36.77 10.70 -23.38
N LEU A 319 35.68 10.03 -23.02
CA LEU A 319 35.55 9.21 -21.82
C LEU A 319 35.86 7.73 -22.13
N THR A 320 36.67 7.12 -21.27
CA THR A 320 36.94 5.68 -21.25
C THR A 320 36.46 5.11 -19.93
N LEU A 321 35.59 4.11 -19.99
CA LEU A 321 35.11 3.41 -18.79
C LEU A 321 36.18 2.42 -18.32
N LEU A 322 36.72 2.63 -17.12
CA LEU A 322 37.76 1.79 -16.53
C LEU A 322 37.19 0.67 -15.64
N LYS A 323 36.08 0.94 -14.96
CA LYS A 323 35.46 0.03 -13.98
C LYS A 323 33.94 0.20 -13.99
N GLY A 324 33.22 -0.88 -13.66
CA GLY A 324 31.78 -0.82 -13.40
C GLY A 324 30.90 -0.80 -14.63
N SER A 325 31.29 -1.48 -15.71
CA SER A 325 30.49 -1.59 -16.94
C SER A 325 29.15 -2.30 -16.74
N ARG A 326 29.00 -3.08 -15.66
CA ARG A 326 27.78 -3.80 -15.34
C ARG A 326 27.57 -3.85 -13.82
N VAL A 327 26.37 -3.52 -13.38
CA VAL A 327 25.92 -3.68 -11.99
C VAL A 327 24.64 -4.49 -11.98
N GLU A 328 24.54 -5.44 -11.06
CA GLU A 328 23.36 -6.29 -10.89
C GLU A 328 22.80 -6.16 -9.48
N LEU A 329 21.48 -5.96 -9.39
CA LEU A 329 20.73 -5.86 -8.14
C LEU A 329 19.59 -6.87 -8.20
N GLN A 330 19.42 -7.65 -7.13
CA GLN A 330 18.40 -8.70 -7.09
C GLN A 330 16.99 -8.13 -7.18
N SER A 331 16.71 -7.06 -6.44
CA SER A 331 15.44 -6.35 -6.49
C SER A 331 15.59 -4.93 -5.96
N ILE A 332 14.67 -4.05 -6.37
CA ILE A 332 14.51 -2.70 -5.82
C ILE A 332 13.02 -2.50 -5.50
N GLY A 333 12.70 -2.35 -4.22
CA GLY A 333 11.36 -2.08 -3.72
C GLY A 333 10.84 -0.70 -4.15
N VAL A 334 9.52 -0.48 -4.03
CA VAL A 334 8.92 0.81 -4.40
C VAL A 334 9.43 1.91 -3.49
N GLY A 335 9.95 2.99 -4.08
CA GLY A 335 10.55 4.11 -3.35
C GLY A 335 11.92 3.81 -2.71
N GLU A 336 12.45 2.60 -2.88
CA GLU A 336 13.80 2.25 -2.43
C GLU A 336 14.85 2.94 -3.31
N LEU A 337 15.95 3.36 -2.67
CA LEU A 337 17.11 3.97 -3.32
C LEU A 337 18.37 3.22 -2.91
N VAL A 338 19.06 2.65 -3.90
CA VAL A 338 20.32 1.93 -3.72
C VAL A 338 21.47 2.84 -4.12
N VAL A 339 22.36 3.13 -3.16
CA VAL A 339 23.56 3.93 -3.39
C VAL A 339 24.74 3.02 -3.74
N LEU A 340 25.39 3.32 -4.87
CA LEU A 340 26.49 2.56 -5.43
C LEU A 340 27.73 3.47 -5.52
N GLU A 341 28.64 3.33 -4.55
CA GLU A 341 29.88 4.10 -4.46
C GLU A 341 31.10 3.26 -4.87
N GLY A 342 32.04 3.88 -5.60
CA GLY A 342 33.32 3.26 -5.96
C GLY A 342 33.24 2.09 -6.96
N LEU A 343 32.04 1.84 -7.52
CA LEU A 343 31.84 0.78 -8.51
C LEU A 343 32.16 1.23 -9.93
N VAL A 344 32.00 2.52 -10.24
CA VAL A 344 32.13 3.07 -11.59
C VAL A 344 33.26 4.09 -11.62
N GLU A 345 34.20 3.92 -12.53
CA GLU A 345 35.32 4.84 -12.74
C GLU A 345 35.47 5.15 -14.21
N VAL A 346 35.54 6.44 -14.54
CA VAL A 346 35.66 6.94 -15.90
C VAL A 346 36.92 7.76 -16.02
N TYR A 347 37.81 7.39 -16.95
CA TYR A 347 38.95 8.21 -17.33
C TYR A 347 38.55 9.19 -18.42
N ALA A 348 38.88 10.46 -18.23
CA ALA A 348 38.68 11.47 -19.26
C ALA A 348 40.01 11.80 -19.95
N SER A 349 40.04 11.74 -21.28
CA SER A 349 41.25 11.98 -22.07
C SER A 349 41.84 13.38 -21.80
N PRO A 350 43.17 13.51 -21.62
CA PRO A 350 43.83 14.77 -21.30
C PRO A 350 43.77 15.79 -22.44
N GLY A 351 43.67 15.32 -23.68
CA GLY A 351 43.53 16.17 -24.87
C GLY A 351 42.09 16.60 -25.18
N ALA A 352 41.13 16.23 -24.34
CA ALA A 352 39.73 16.53 -24.56
C ALA A 352 39.44 18.04 -24.48
N THR A 353 38.51 18.49 -25.34
CA THR A 353 37.94 19.84 -25.25
C THR A 353 36.97 19.89 -24.07
N GLU A 354 36.97 21.01 -23.35
CA GLU A 354 35.97 21.26 -22.31
C GLU A 354 34.56 21.35 -22.92
N GLY A 355 33.56 20.89 -22.18
CA GLY A 355 32.18 20.90 -22.65
C GLY A 355 31.37 19.67 -22.24
N PRO A 356 30.14 19.54 -22.77
CA PRO A 356 29.26 18.44 -22.40
C PRO A 356 29.76 17.10 -22.98
N VAL A 357 29.69 16.07 -22.14
CA VAL A 357 29.95 14.67 -22.50
C VAL A 357 28.81 13.81 -21.96
N THR A 358 28.46 12.73 -22.66
CA THR A 358 27.33 11.87 -22.29
C THR A 358 27.80 10.51 -21.80
N LEU A 359 27.18 10.05 -20.71
CA LEU A 359 27.28 8.68 -20.22
C LEU A 359 25.93 7.98 -20.44
N THR A 360 25.92 6.84 -21.12
CA THR A 360 24.69 6.10 -21.43
C THR A 360 24.55 4.91 -20.48
N LEU A 361 23.42 4.86 -19.78
CA LEU A 361 23.05 3.76 -18.89
C LEU A 361 21.89 2.99 -19.51
N ARG A 362 22.07 1.68 -19.71
CA ARG A 362 21.02 0.76 -20.13
C ARG A 362 20.58 -0.06 -18.93
N ALA A 363 19.38 0.21 -18.44
CA ALA A 363 18.73 -0.55 -17.40
C ALA A 363 17.91 -1.68 -18.01
N GLU A 364 17.99 -2.86 -17.41
CA GLU A 364 17.20 -4.01 -17.76
C GLU A 364 16.65 -4.63 -16.47
N TYR A 365 15.37 -4.94 -16.43
CA TYR A 365 14.72 -5.46 -15.22
C TYR A 365 13.43 -6.19 -15.58
N PHE A 366 12.87 -6.92 -14.62
CA PHE A 366 11.58 -7.57 -14.73
C PHE A 366 10.53 -6.83 -13.91
N ASP A 367 9.37 -6.57 -14.52
CA ASP A 367 8.18 -6.07 -13.82
C ASP A 367 7.49 -7.20 -13.01
N SER A 368 6.44 -6.88 -12.25
CA SER A 368 5.75 -7.87 -11.40
C SER A 368 5.08 -8.98 -12.20
N SER A 369 4.85 -8.77 -13.51
CA SER A 369 4.31 -9.78 -14.42
C SER A 369 5.38 -10.75 -14.95
N GLY A 370 6.65 -10.52 -14.60
CA GLY A 370 7.78 -11.27 -15.14
C GLY A 370 8.17 -10.85 -16.56
N THR A 371 7.65 -9.73 -17.06
CA THR A 371 8.01 -9.19 -18.37
C THR A 371 9.32 -8.43 -18.26
N ARG A 372 10.28 -8.73 -19.15
CA ARG A 372 11.55 -8.03 -19.25
C ARG A 372 11.34 -6.64 -19.87
N ARG A 373 11.83 -5.62 -19.17
CA ARG A 373 11.84 -4.21 -19.61
C ARG A 373 13.27 -3.75 -19.80
N VAL A 374 13.45 -2.84 -20.75
CA VAL A 374 14.73 -2.20 -21.04
C VAL A 374 14.49 -0.71 -21.15
N GLU A 375 15.28 0.08 -20.41
CA GLU A 375 15.26 1.52 -20.44
C GLU A 375 16.67 2.04 -20.70
N VAL A 376 16.79 3.12 -21.48
CA VAL A 376 18.08 3.74 -21.80
C VAL A 376 18.03 5.19 -21.32
N LEU A 377 18.99 5.54 -20.46
CA LEU A 377 19.11 6.85 -19.83
C LEU A 377 20.44 7.47 -20.26
N ASP A 378 20.38 8.63 -20.89
CA ASP A 378 21.55 9.42 -21.24
C ASP A 378 21.78 10.52 -20.21
N VAL A 379 22.94 10.48 -19.56
CA VAL A 379 23.33 11.42 -18.53
C VAL A 379 24.38 12.38 -19.08
N GLY A 380 24.01 13.65 -19.18
CA GLY A 380 24.95 14.73 -19.51
C GLY A 380 25.83 15.08 -18.32
N LEU A 381 27.15 15.12 -18.56
CA LEU A 381 28.20 15.50 -17.63
C LEU A 381 29.03 16.64 -18.25
N ALA A 382 29.61 17.51 -17.42
CA ALA A 382 30.50 18.58 -17.89
C ALA A 382 31.95 18.13 -17.76
N LEU A 383 32.74 18.21 -18.83
CA LEU A 383 34.17 17.97 -18.81
C LEU A 383 34.94 19.30 -18.67
N THR A 384 35.83 19.37 -17.70
CA THR A 384 36.66 20.54 -17.37
C THR A 384 38.12 20.16 -17.32
N ARG A 385 39.04 21.11 -17.52
CA ARG A 385 40.48 20.86 -17.37
C ARG A 385 40.93 21.08 -15.93
N PRO A 386 41.96 20.35 -15.48
CA PRO A 386 42.60 20.63 -14.20
C PRO A 386 43.21 22.03 -14.26
N VAL A 387 42.95 22.83 -13.23
CA VAL A 387 43.62 24.12 -13.06
C VAL A 387 45.10 23.84 -12.83
N ARG A 388 45.94 24.14 -13.83
CA ARG A 388 47.39 24.23 -13.62
C ARG A 388 47.67 25.48 -12.78
N ASN A 389 48.64 25.40 -11.88
CA ASN A 389 49.09 26.53 -11.07
C ASN A 389 50.58 26.74 -11.36
N GLY A 390 51.04 28.00 -11.42
CA GLY A 390 52.46 28.34 -11.58
C GLY A 390 52.82 28.89 -12.96
N PHE A 391 54.10 28.81 -13.28
CA PHE A 391 54.73 29.34 -14.47
C PHE A 391 55.60 28.30 -15.19
N GLU A 392 55.74 28.43 -16.51
CA GLU A 392 56.75 27.74 -17.31
C GLU A 392 57.90 28.71 -17.64
N LEU A 393 59.17 28.25 -17.53
CA LEU A 393 60.36 29.08 -17.74
C LEU A 393 61.20 28.59 -18.92
N ASP A 394 61.45 29.47 -19.89
CA ASP A 394 62.41 29.25 -20.98
C ASP A 394 63.66 30.12 -20.79
N LEU A 395 64.84 29.56 -21.08
CA LEU A 395 66.14 30.23 -21.00
C LEU A 395 66.83 30.31 -22.37
N GLY A 396 67.23 31.51 -22.76
CA GLY A 396 68.06 31.82 -23.93
C GLY A 396 69.37 32.51 -23.54
N GLY A 397 70.33 32.58 -24.47
CA GLY A 397 71.64 33.19 -24.22
C GLY A 397 72.55 32.37 -23.29
N ASN A 398 72.28 31.08 -23.13
CA ASN A 398 72.95 30.16 -22.20
C ASN A 398 74.38 29.75 -22.61
N ALA A 399 74.90 30.24 -23.75
CA ALA A 399 76.28 30.06 -24.16
C ALA A 399 77.11 31.28 -23.73
N LEU A 400 77.92 31.10 -22.68
CA LEU A 400 78.75 32.16 -22.09
C LEU A 400 80.23 31.91 -22.36
N THR A 401 81.03 32.97 -22.51
CA THR A 401 82.49 32.87 -22.69
C THR A 401 83.20 33.19 -21.38
N LEU A 402 84.19 32.38 -20.98
CA LEU A 402 84.95 32.58 -19.75
C LEU A 402 85.62 33.96 -19.70
N GLY A 403 85.50 34.64 -18.56
CA GLY A 403 86.07 35.97 -18.35
C GLY A 403 85.43 37.09 -19.17
N ARG A 404 84.33 36.83 -19.89
CA ARG A 404 83.55 37.86 -20.59
C ARG A 404 82.15 37.96 -20.01
N GLU A 405 81.62 39.17 -19.98
CA GLU A 405 80.22 39.41 -19.66
C GLU A 405 79.32 38.74 -20.71
N GLY A 406 78.26 38.08 -20.25
CA GLY A 406 77.20 37.55 -21.07
C GLY A 406 75.82 37.88 -20.50
N GLU A 407 74.80 37.69 -21.32
CA GLU A 407 73.41 38.04 -20.98
C GLU A 407 72.52 36.81 -21.13
N LEU A 408 71.88 36.41 -20.04
CA LEU A 408 70.85 35.38 -20.02
C LEU A 408 69.48 36.04 -20.24
N SER A 409 68.70 35.50 -21.18
CA SER A 409 67.34 35.96 -21.48
C SER A 409 66.33 34.92 -21.02
N PHE A 410 65.34 35.32 -20.22
CA PHE A 410 64.34 34.42 -19.65
C PHE A 410 62.94 34.80 -20.15
N ARG A 411 62.10 33.80 -20.42
CA ARG A 411 60.67 33.96 -20.69
C ARG A 411 59.87 33.13 -19.69
N LEU A 412 59.08 33.78 -18.86
CA LEU A 412 58.27 33.15 -17.83
C LEU A 412 56.79 33.25 -18.22
N ARG A 413 56.16 32.12 -18.57
CA ARG A 413 54.76 32.04 -19.03
C ARG A 413 53.82 31.64 -17.91
N ASN A 414 52.79 32.43 -17.64
CA ASN A 414 51.75 32.08 -16.68
C ASN A 414 50.87 30.97 -17.26
N VAL A 415 50.99 29.76 -16.71
CA VAL A 415 50.17 28.60 -17.10
C VAL A 415 48.99 28.38 -16.16
N SER A 416 48.75 29.32 -15.25
CA SER A 416 47.58 29.29 -14.39
C SER A 416 46.33 29.73 -15.13
N GLY A 417 45.18 29.15 -14.76
CA GLY A 417 43.87 29.43 -15.38
C GLY A 417 43.29 30.81 -15.07
N GLY A 418 44.11 31.80 -14.71
CA GLY A 418 43.72 33.15 -14.35
C GLY A 418 44.92 34.10 -14.30
N GLU A 419 44.65 35.40 -14.18
CA GLU A 419 45.70 36.39 -13.92
C GLU A 419 46.34 36.14 -12.55
N VAL A 420 47.66 36.24 -12.48
CA VAL A 420 48.44 36.21 -11.24
C VAL A 420 48.99 37.61 -10.98
N SER A 421 49.04 38.01 -9.72
CA SER A 421 49.42 39.36 -9.29
C SER A 421 50.64 39.35 -8.38
N ASP A 422 51.28 40.50 -8.20
CA ASP A 422 52.47 40.69 -7.34
C ASP A 422 53.59 39.67 -7.66
N VAL A 423 53.92 39.52 -8.94
CA VAL A 423 54.94 38.56 -9.40
C VAL A 423 56.32 39.13 -9.13
N GLU A 424 57.11 38.41 -8.33
CA GLU A 424 58.53 38.68 -8.08
C GLU A 424 59.36 37.47 -8.51
N VAL A 425 60.36 37.73 -9.35
CA VAL A 425 61.30 36.73 -9.84
C VAL A 425 62.69 37.06 -9.33
N VAL A 426 63.34 36.09 -8.68
CA VAL A 426 64.70 36.22 -8.15
C VAL A 426 65.62 35.24 -8.87
N VAL A 427 66.58 35.79 -9.60
CA VAL A 427 67.65 35.06 -10.29
C VAL A 427 68.90 35.11 -9.43
N SER A 428 69.46 33.94 -9.12
CA SER A 428 70.70 33.80 -8.35
C SER A 428 71.69 32.89 -9.08
N ALA A 429 72.96 33.29 -9.04
CA ALA A 429 74.08 32.54 -9.61
C ALA A 429 75.11 32.26 -8.52
N ALA A 430 75.68 31.06 -8.53
CA ALA A 430 76.75 30.66 -7.62
C ALA A 430 78.08 30.57 -8.37
N PRO A 431 79.23 30.75 -7.67
CA PRO A 431 80.54 30.56 -8.29
C PRO A 431 80.63 29.22 -9.04
N PRO A 432 81.22 29.21 -10.25
CA PRO A 432 82.04 30.28 -10.83
C PRO A 432 81.27 31.33 -11.66
N LEU A 433 79.93 31.31 -11.69
CA LEU A 433 79.12 32.37 -12.29
C LEU A 433 78.88 33.49 -11.28
N THR A 434 79.16 34.73 -11.68
CA THR A 434 78.83 35.92 -10.90
C THR A 434 77.73 36.70 -11.58
N LEU A 435 76.67 37.03 -10.85
CA LEU A 435 75.60 37.89 -11.34
C LEU A 435 76.03 39.37 -11.26
N LEU A 436 75.92 40.08 -12.38
CA LEU A 436 76.27 41.50 -12.51
C LEU A 436 75.05 42.43 -12.47
N SER A 437 73.84 41.89 -12.55
CA SER A 437 72.56 42.60 -12.42
C SER A 437 71.90 42.39 -11.05
N SER A 438 70.86 43.18 -10.73
CA SER A 438 70.11 43.10 -9.46
C SER A 438 69.48 41.72 -9.19
N GLY A 439 69.26 40.90 -10.22
CA GLY A 439 68.67 39.56 -10.11
C GLY A 439 67.18 39.54 -9.78
N ILE A 440 66.60 40.68 -9.39
CA ILE A 440 65.19 40.78 -9.00
C ILE A 440 64.39 41.47 -10.11
N PHE A 441 63.31 40.84 -10.55
CA PHE A 441 62.37 41.33 -11.56
C PHE A 441 60.95 41.28 -11.01
N ARG A 442 60.12 42.25 -11.37
CA ARG A 442 58.74 42.35 -10.85
C ARG A 442 57.74 42.67 -11.94
N ALA A 443 56.53 42.15 -11.79
CA ALA A 443 55.36 42.51 -12.59
C ALA A 443 54.11 42.59 -11.70
N ASP A 444 53.33 43.65 -11.85
CA ASP A 444 52.11 43.86 -11.05
C ASP A 444 51.07 42.77 -11.32
N ALA A 445 50.96 42.34 -12.59
CA ALA A 445 50.10 41.25 -13.02
C ALA A 445 50.63 40.56 -14.28
N VAL A 446 50.39 39.26 -14.39
CA VAL A 446 50.60 38.48 -15.62
C VAL A 446 49.28 37.74 -15.95
N PRO A 447 48.59 38.10 -17.05
CA PRO A 447 47.34 37.43 -17.45
C PRO A 447 47.53 35.93 -17.67
N ALA A 448 46.42 35.17 -17.69
CA ALA A 448 46.46 33.76 -18.10
C ALA A 448 47.10 33.63 -19.50
N ASP A 449 48.00 32.67 -19.67
CA ASP A 449 48.85 32.48 -20.86
C ASP A 449 49.81 33.65 -21.19
N GLY A 450 49.84 34.70 -20.38
CA GLY A 450 50.74 35.84 -20.51
C GLY A 450 52.20 35.49 -20.24
N VAL A 451 53.13 36.29 -20.76
CA VAL A 451 54.58 36.06 -20.67
C VAL A 451 55.29 37.27 -20.08
N LEU A 452 56.14 37.04 -19.08
CA LEU A 452 57.08 38.01 -18.52
C LEU A 452 58.49 37.72 -19.06
N GLU A 453 59.07 38.69 -19.76
CA GLU A 453 60.44 38.59 -20.29
C GLU A 453 61.41 39.41 -19.44
N PHE A 454 62.55 38.83 -19.08
CA PHE A 454 63.58 39.53 -18.31
C PHE A 454 64.98 39.03 -18.65
N LYS A 455 66.00 39.85 -18.31
CA LYS A 455 67.39 39.62 -18.69
C LYS A 455 68.32 39.80 -17.51
N ALA A 456 69.26 38.87 -17.34
CA ALA A 456 70.26 38.91 -16.29
C ALA A 456 71.67 38.93 -16.89
N ARG A 457 72.51 39.88 -16.45
CA ARG A 457 73.92 39.94 -16.84
C ARG A 457 74.74 39.10 -15.90
N VAL A 458 75.61 38.25 -16.45
CA VAL A 458 76.47 37.33 -15.71
C VAL A 458 77.88 37.36 -16.28
N ILE A 459 78.87 37.07 -15.44
CA ILE A 459 80.25 36.83 -15.87
C ILE A 459 80.74 35.51 -15.29
N PRO A 460 81.16 34.54 -16.13
CA PRO A 460 81.86 33.35 -15.68
C PRO A 460 83.31 33.70 -15.29
N SER A 461 83.80 33.15 -14.18
CA SER A 461 85.19 33.34 -13.75
C SER A 461 86.18 32.95 -14.87
N PRO A 462 87.23 33.76 -15.14
CA PRO A 462 88.27 33.42 -16.13
C PRO A 462 89.03 32.13 -15.81
N THR A 463 88.99 31.67 -14.56
CA THR A 463 89.67 30.45 -14.10
C THR A 463 88.73 29.25 -13.94
N ALA A 464 87.46 29.38 -14.37
CA ALA A 464 86.50 28.29 -14.32
C ALA A 464 86.82 27.21 -15.34
N SER A 465 86.47 25.95 -15.05
CA SER A 465 86.46 24.89 -16.07
C SER A 465 85.36 25.15 -17.10
N GLU A 466 85.56 24.76 -18.35
CA GLU A 466 84.46 24.71 -19.30
C GLU A 466 83.42 23.65 -18.86
N GLY A 467 82.13 23.98 -18.93
CA GLY A 467 81.08 23.08 -18.47
C GLY A 467 79.72 23.76 -18.30
N VAL A 468 78.76 22.98 -17.80
CA VAL A 468 77.39 23.46 -17.52
C VAL A 468 77.31 23.95 -16.08
N TYR A 469 76.89 25.21 -15.93
CA TYR A 469 76.67 25.84 -14.63
C TYR A 469 75.20 26.15 -14.43
N ARG A 470 74.74 26.09 -13.18
CA ARG A 470 73.34 26.30 -12.83
C ARG A 470 73.10 27.74 -12.39
N VAL A 471 71.95 28.27 -12.79
CA VAL A 471 71.37 29.50 -12.29
C VAL A 471 70.04 29.10 -11.66
N ALA A 472 69.77 29.58 -10.45
CA ALA A 472 68.49 29.34 -9.78
C ALA A 472 67.56 30.53 -10.04
N VAL A 473 66.31 30.23 -10.39
CA VAL A 473 65.23 31.21 -10.56
C VAL A 473 64.14 30.81 -9.59
N THR A 474 63.73 31.75 -8.74
CA THR A 474 62.63 31.57 -7.79
C THR A 474 61.53 32.56 -8.15
N VAL A 475 60.30 32.09 -8.25
CA VAL A 475 59.13 32.92 -8.58
C VAL A 475 58.21 32.96 -7.38
N THR A 476 57.87 34.14 -6.89
CA THR A 476 56.83 34.34 -5.87
C THR A 476 55.71 35.18 -6.46
N TYR A 477 54.46 34.76 -6.28
CA TYR A 477 53.30 35.44 -6.86
C TYR A 477 52.05 35.21 -6.01
N LYS A 478 51.02 36.04 -6.22
CA LYS A 478 49.66 35.81 -5.69
C LYS A 478 48.78 35.21 -6.77
N ASP A 479 48.16 34.08 -6.45
CA ASP A 479 47.15 33.47 -7.32
C ASP A 479 45.87 34.33 -7.41
N ARG A 480 44.92 33.90 -8.24
CA ARG A 480 43.61 34.57 -8.41
C ARG A 480 42.76 34.66 -7.13
N TYR A 481 43.16 33.96 -6.06
CA TYR A 481 42.51 33.97 -4.75
C TYR A 481 43.29 34.81 -3.73
N GLY A 482 44.36 35.49 -4.15
CA GLY A 482 45.22 36.30 -3.29
C GLY A 482 46.18 35.48 -2.43
N ARG A 483 46.30 34.15 -2.65
CA ARG A 483 47.24 33.30 -1.92
C ARG A 483 48.64 33.49 -2.49
N VAL A 484 49.60 33.78 -1.62
CA VAL A 484 51.02 33.85 -1.99
C VAL A 484 51.56 32.43 -2.19
N LEU A 485 52.17 32.19 -3.34
CA LEU A 485 52.81 30.94 -3.76
C LEU A 485 54.25 31.22 -4.18
N THR A 486 55.15 30.26 -3.96
CA THR A 486 56.55 30.32 -4.37
C THR A 486 56.95 29.00 -5.02
N GLU A 487 57.62 29.06 -6.16
CA GLU A 487 58.14 27.90 -6.91
C GLU A 487 59.57 28.11 -7.42
#